data_AF-A0A9Q1RMP2-F1
#
_entry.id   AF-A0A9Q1RMP2-F1
#
_cell.length_a   1.000
_cell.length_b   1.000
_cell.length_c   1.000
_cell.angle_alpha   90.00
_cell.angle_beta   90.00
_cell.angle_gamma   90.00
#
_symmetry.space_group_name_H-M   'P 1'
#
loop_
_entity.id
_entity.type
_entity.pdbx_description
1 polymer ?
#
loop_
_entity_poly.entity_id
_entity_poly.type
_entity_poly.pdbx_seq_one_letter_code
_entity_poly.pdbx_strand_id
1 'polypeptide(L)'
;MNEAVSMNEAEKQLRHEKHYRYVSTHDVAYWSRSFLQDMERTCADHFRKRCYGIGLGFGFRVVSLDPNFRKLSIDDIVNAYIKLKSRAISLDYDGTVMPQNSIIKSPSAEVISTLNKISGDPNNTTFIDMCMN
;
A
#
# COMPACT_ATOMS: atom_id res chain seq x y z
N MET A 1 -17.25 9.40 -4.57
CA MET A 1 -18.49 9.80 -3.86
C MET A 1 -19.50 8.66 -3.68
N ASN A 2 -19.43 7.55 -4.46
CA ASN A 2 -20.30 6.39 -4.27
C ASN A 2 -19.86 5.38 -3.18
N GLU A 3 -18.60 5.38 -2.75
CA GLU A 3 -18.06 4.35 -1.85
C GLU A 3 -18.70 4.34 -0.46
N ALA A 4 -19.09 5.50 0.08
CA ALA A 4 -19.75 5.58 1.39
C ALA A 4 -21.17 5.01 1.37
N VAL A 5 -21.85 5.13 0.22
CA VAL A 5 -23.23 4.63 0.04
C VAL A 5 -23.22 3.13 -0.28
N SER A 6 -22.23 2.66 -1.04
CA SER A 6 -22.06 1.24 -1.41
C SER A 6 -21.38 0.37 -0.35
N MET A 7 -20.98 0.95 0.79
CA MET A 7 -20.30 0.23 1.87
C MET A 7 -21.24 -0.77 2.54
N ASN A 8 -20.73 -1.94 2.95
CA ASN A 8 -21.55 -2.92 3.66
C ASN A 8 -21.96 -2.40 5.06
N GLU A 9 -23.08 -2.88 5.59
CA GLU A 9 -23.63 -2.37 6.85
C GLU A 9 -22.73 -2.61 8.07
N ALA A 10 -21.99 -3.73 8.10
CA ALA A 10 -21.06 -4.01 9.18
C ALA A 10 -19.89 -3.01 9.21
N GLU A 11 -19.35 -2.66 8.05
CA GLU A 11 -18.29 -1.68 7.91
C GLU A 11 -18.78 -0.27 8.24
N LYS A 12 -20.01 0.09 7.85
CA LYS A 12 -20.65 1.35 8.24
C LYS A 12 -20.76 1.46 9.75
N GLN A 13 -21.24 0.42 10.42
CA GLN A 13 -21.39 0.40 11.88
C GLN A 13 -20.05 0.55 12.59
N LEU A 14 -19.03 -0.22 12.18
CA LEU A 14 -17.68 -0.14 12.76
C LEU A 14 -17.05 1.25 12.60
N ARG A 15 -17.17 1.85 11.40
CA ARG A 15 -16.68 3.22 11.18
C ARG A 15 -17.45 4.22 12.01
N HIS A 16 -18.78 4.11 12.09
CA HIS A 16 -19.61 4.98 12.90
C HIS A 16 -19.19 4.92 14.39
N GLU A 17 -19.06 3.73 14.97
CA GLU A 17 -18.65 3.56 16.36
C GLU A 17 -17.26 4.16 16.62
N LYS A 18 -16.29 3.91 15.73
CA LYS A 18 -14.94 4.48 15.82
C LYS A 18 -14.99 6.02 15.80
N HIS A 19 -15.69 6.60 14.84
CA HIS A 19 -15.79 8.05 14.68
C HIS A 19 -16.57 8.70 15.83
N TYR A 20 -17.69 8.10 16.23
CA TYR A 20 -18.51 8.56 17.34
C TYR A 20 -17.73 8.55 18.67
N ARG A 21 -16.98 7.48 18.94
CA ARG A 21 -16.10 7.40 20.11
C ARG A 21 -15.06 8.51 20.06
N TYR A 22 -14.43 8.72 18.91
CA TYR A 22 -13.44 9.80 18.76
C TYR A 22 -14.02 11.19 19.04
N VAL A 23 -15.22 11.49 18.54
CA VAL A 23 -15.89 12.79 18.78
C VAL A 23 -16.37 12.93 20.22
N SER A 24 -16.87 11.85 20.83
CA SER A 24 -17.41 11.90 22.20
C SER A 24 -16.34 11.94 23.29
N THR A 25 -15.11 11.48 23.01
CA THR A 25 -14.02 11.45 24.01
C THR A 25 -12.99 12.57 23.88
N HIS A 26 -13.04 13.39 22.82
CA HIS A 26 -12.05 14.44 22.58
C HIS A 26 -12.69 15.81 22.44
N ASP A 27 -12.10 16.81 23.09
CA ASP A 27 -12.52 18.20 22.97
C ASP A 27 -11.97 18.87 21.71
N VAL A 28 -12.48 20.07 21.41
CA VAL A 28 -12.05 20.87 20.26
C VAL A 28 -10.55 21.16 20.32
N ALA A 29 -9.99 21.38 21.52
CA ALA A 29 -8.58 21.71 21.67
C ALA A 29 -7.67 20.52 21.33
N TYR A 30 -8.05 19.30 21.73
CA TYR A 30 -7.39 18.06 21.37
C TYR A 30 -7.50 17.82 19.86
N TRP A 31 -8.69 17.96 19.29
CA TRP A 31 -8.90 17.81 17.86
C TRP A 31 -8.01 18.78 17.07
N SER A 32 -7.99 20.07 17.42
CA SER A 32 -7.19 21.08 16.75
C SER A 32 -5.69 20.80 16.84
N ARG A 33 -5.19 20.37 18.01
CA ARG A 33 -3.77 20.00 18.17
C ARG A 33 -3.40 18.78 17.34
N SER A 34 -4.21 17.73 17.38
CA SER A 34 -4.01 16.50 16.62
C SER A 34 -3.99 16.80 15.11
N PHE A 35 -4.98 17.57 14.65
CA PHE A 35 -5.07 17.99 13.25
C PHE A 35 -3.85 18.80 12.79
N LEU A 36 -3.40 19.78 13.58
CA LEU A 36 -2.24 20.59 13.25
C LEU A 36 -0.95 19.77 13.22
N GLN A 37 -0.77 18.82 14.16
CA GLN A 37 0.38 17.91 14.18
C GLN A 37 0.41 17.00 12.95
N ASP A 38 -0.73 16.43 12.58
CA ASP A 38 -0.82 15.59 11.37
C ASP A 38 -0.59 16.43 10.11
N MET A 39 -1.08 17.67 10.07
CA MET A 39 -0.82 18.61 8.98
C MET A 39 0.67 18.95 8.88
N GLU A 40 1.33 19.24 9.99
CA GLU A 40 2.77 19.51 10.04
C GLU A 40 3.58 18.31 9.55
N ARG A 41 3.27 17.09 10.03
CA ARG A 41 3.92 15.86 9.56
C ARG A 41 3.75 15.61 8.07
N THR A 42 2.53 15.81 7.56
CA THR A 42 2.23 15.63 6.14
C THR A 42 2.96 16.66 5.28
N CYS A 43 3.09 17.89 5.77
CA CYS A 43 3.76 18.99 5.07
C CYS A 43 5.28 19.03 5.26
N ALA A 44 5.84 18.40 6.28
CA ALA A 44 7.27 18.44 6.60
C ALA A 44 8.15 18.00 5.41
N ASP A 45 7.67 17.06 4.62
CA ASP A 45 8.39 16.53 3.44
C ASP A 45 7.91 17.12 2.10
N HIS A 46 6.94 18.05 2.08
CA HIS A 46 6.33 18.51 0.83
C HIS A 46 7.34 19.15 -0.12
N PHE A 47 8.38 19.81 0.39
CA PHE A 47 9.43 20.41 -0.43
C PHE A 47 10.52 19.42 -0.85
N ARG A 48 10.55 18.23 -0.24
CA ARG A 48 11.53 17.20 -0.55
C ARG A 48 11.02 16.16 -1.53
N LYS A 49 9.70 16.00 -1.71
CA LYS A 49 9.13 14.97 -2.60
C LYS A 49 8.72 15.56 -3.94
N ARG A 50 8.90 14.80 -5.01
CA ARG A 50 8.40 15.13 -6.36
C ARG A 50 6.98 14.60 -6.52
N CYS A 51 6.06 15.47 -6.92
CA CYS A 51 4.68 15.08 -7.19
C CYS A 51 4.50 14.73 -8.68
N TYR A 52 3.87 13.59 -8.95
CA TYR A 52 3.57 13.11 -10.29
C TYR A 52 2.05 12.89 -10.43
N GLY A 53 1.49 13.38 -11.53
CA GLY A 53 0.14 13.01 -11.95
C GLY A 53 0.17 11.70 -12.74
N ILE A 54 -0.68 10.74 -12.37
CA ILE A 54 -0.80 9.44 -13.04
C ILE A 54 -2.28 9.20 -13.39
N GLY A 55 -2.55 8.74 -14.61
CA GLY A 55 -3.91 8.45 -15.08
C GLY A 55 -4.56 9.60 -15.87
N LEU A 56 -5.76 9.36 -16.39
CA LEU A 56 -6.55 10.31 -17.19
C LEU A 56 -8.00 10.36 -16.69
N GLY A 57 -8.65 11.52 -16.84
CA GLY A 57 -10.05 11.71 -16.44
C GLY A 57 -10.29 11.42 -14.95
N PHE A 58 -11.37 10.69 -14.64
CA PHE A 58 -11.71 10.28 -13.27
C PHE A 58 -10.72 9.29 -12.63
N GLY A 59 -9.78 8.75 -13.41
CA GLY A 59 -8.70 7.88 -12.91
C GLY A 59 -7.41 8.63 -12.55
N PHE A 60 -7.39 9.97 -12.67
CA PHE A 60 -6.22 10.77 -12.33
C PHE A 60 -5.92 10.71 -10.82
N ARG A 61 -4.67 10.46 -10.47
CA ARG A 61 -4.14 10.43 -9.10
C ARG A 61 -2.85 11.23 -9.02
N VAL A 62 -2.64 11.92 -7.91
CA VAL A 62 -1.35 12.56 -7.60
C VAL A 62 -0.61 11.67 -6.61
N VAL A 63 0.65 11.37 -6.91
CA VAL A 63 1.55 10.63 -6.01
C VAL A 63 2.77 11.49 -5.68
N SER A 64 3.21 11.48 -4.43
CA SER A 64 4.45 12.12 -3.99
C SER A 64 5.53 11.07 -3.77
N LEU A 65 6.66 11.22 -4.44
CA LEU A 65 7.77 10.27 -4.44
C LEU A 65 9.07 10.96 -4.00
N ASP A 66 9.99 10.20 -3.43
CA ASP A 66 11.34 10.70 -3.14
C ASP A 66 12.03 11.21 -4.43
N PRO A 67 12.87 12.26 -4.41
CA PRO A 67 13.56 12.75 -5.61
C PRO A 67 14.46 11.70 -6.26
N ASN A 68 14.98 10.78 -5.47
CA ASN A 68 15.82 9.68 -5.92
C ASN A 68 15.01 8.43 -6.27
N PHE A 69 13.69 8.47 -6.15
CA PHE A 69 12.84 7.38 -6.58
C PHE A 69 13.05 7.15 -8.08
N ARG A 70 13.45 5.93 -8.42
CA ARG A 70 13.56 5.47 -9.80
C ARG A 70 12.51 4.39 -10.01
N LYS A 71 11.67 4.58 -11.02
CA LYS A 71 10.73 3.54 -11.44
C LYS A 71 11.53 2.29 -11.78
N LEU A 72 11.07 1.16 -11.26
CA LEU A 72 11.67 -0.13 -11.52
C LEU A 72 11.59 -0.45 -13.02
N SER A 73 12.74 -0.76 -13.62
CA SER A 73 12.89 -1.09 -15.04
C SER A 73 12.81 -2.60 -15.23
N ILE A 74 11.88 -3.07 -16.07
CA ILE A 74 11.70 -4.49 -16.34
C ILE A 74 12.98 -5.07 -16.95
N ASP A 75 13.60 -4.36 -17.89
CA ASP A 75 14.82 -4.80 -18.54
C ASP A 75 15.98 -4.95 -17.54
N ASP A 76 16.10 -4.02 -16.59
CA ASP A 76 17.15 -4.09 -15.56
C ASP A 76 16.92 -5.27 -14.61
N ILE A 77 15.67 -5.52 -14.20
CA ILE A 77 15.32 -6.68 -13.37
C ILE A 77 15.64 -7.98 -14.11
N VAL A 78 15.17 -8.12 -15.35
CA VAL A 78 15.35 -9.35 -16.14
C VAL A 78 16.84 -9.61 -16.35
N ASN A 79 17.61 -8.58 -16.71
CA ASN A 79 19.05 -8.68 -16.87
C ASN A 79 19.75 -9.09 -15.57
N ALA A 80 19.37 -8.53 -14.42
CA ALA A 80 19.93 -8.90 -13.13
C ALA A 80 19.55 -10.35 -12.75
N TYR A 81 18.29 -10.72 -12.94
CA TYR A 81 17.77 -12.04 -12.63
C TYR A 81 18.48 -13.15 -13.40
N ILE A 82 18.71 -12.96 -14.70
CA ILE A 82 19.39 -13.95 -15.56
C ILE A 82 20.88 -14.11 -15.18
N LYS A 83 21.55 -13.03 -14.77
CA LYS A 83 22.99 -13.03 -14.48
C LYS A 83 23.34 -13.59 -13.11
N LEU A 84 22.48 -13.38 -12.11
CA LEU A 84 22.77 -13.76 -10.73
C LEU A 84 22.50 -15.25 -10.48
N LYS A 85 23.40 -15.89 -9.73
CA LYS A 85 23.31 -17.32 -9.36
C LYS A 85 22.66 -17.58 -8.00
N SER A 86 22.40 -16.53 -7.23
CA SER A 86 21.69 -16.60 -5.96
C SER A 86 20.90 -15.30 -5.81
N ARG A 87 19.59 -15.43 -5.57
CA ARG A 87 18.64 -14.32 -5.63
C ARG A 87 17.71 -14.38 -4.43
N ALA A 88 17.80 -13.38 -3.56
CA ALA A 88 16.82 -13.18 -2.50
C ALA A 88 15.66 -12.34 -3.04
N ILE A 89 14.44 -12.84 -2.87
CA ILE A 89 13.21 -12.18 -3.33
C ILE A 89 12.30 -12.03 -2.11
N SER A 90 12.19 -10.82 -1.57
CA SER A 90 11.26 -10.51 -0.47
C SER A 90 10.03 -9.82 -1.02
N LEU A 91 8.86 -10.34 -0.67
CA LEU A 91 7.55 -9.84 -1.09
C LEU A 91 6.71 -9.54 0.14
N ASP A 92 6.17 -8.32 0.21
CA ASP A 92 5.13 -8.00 1.17
C ASP A 92 3.81 -8.66 0.76
N TYR A 93 2.98 -9.04 1.73
CA TYR A 93 1.72 -9.72 1.43
C TYR A 93 0.61 -8.74 1.03
N ASP A 94 0.27 -7.80 1.91
CA ASP A 94 -0.88 -6.90 1.74
C ASP A 94 -0.52 -5.64 0.96
N GLY A 95 -1.19 -5.41 -0.17
CA GLY A 95 -0.89 -4.32 -1.09
C GLY A 95 0.16 -4.66 -2.17
N THR A 96 0.80 -5.83 -2.07
CA THR A 96 1.76 -6.32 -3.07
C THR A 96 1.33 -7.65 -3.68
N VAL A 97 1.29 -8.74 -2.91
CA VAL A 97 0.79 -10.05 -3.38
C VAL A 97 -0.74 -10.05 -3.44
N MET A 98 -1.37 -9.37 -2.47
CA MET A 98 -2.82 -9.18 -2.35
C MET A 98 -3.19 -7.70 -2.50
N PRO A 99 -4.39 -7.36 -3.00
CA PRO A 99 -4.87 -5.98 -2.93
C PRO A 99 -5.01 -5.50 -1.48
N GLN A 100 -4.64 -4.24 -1.20
CA GLN A 100 -4.48 -3.67 0.15
C GLN A 100 -5.74 -3.64 1.03
N ASN A 101 -6.92 -4.00 0.49
CA ASN A 101 -8.19 -4.10 1.23
C ASN A 101 -9.02 -5.32 0.78
N SER A 102 -8.36 -6.43 0.40
CA SER A 102 -9.09 -7.62 -0.03
C SER A 102 -9.84 -8.26 1.14
N ILE A 103 -11.15 -8.49 0.97
CA ILE A 103 -11.97 -9.26 1.92
C ILE A 103 -11.51 -10.73 1.92
N ILE A 104 -11.20 -11.25 0.73
CA ILE A 104 -10.64 -12.59 0.57
C ILE A 104 -9.14 -12.48 0.85
N LYS A 105 -8.69 -13.04 1.97
CA LYS A 105 -7.29 -13.00 2.40
C LYS A 105 -6.41 -14.06 1.73
N SER A 106 -6.96 -14.87 0.83
CA SER A 106 -6.22 -15.93 0.14
C SER A 106 -5.82 -15.50 -1.28
N PRO A 107 -4.60 -15.80 -1.76
CA PRO A 107 -4.17 -15.44 -3.10
C PRO A 107 -4.94 -16.20 -4.17
N SER A 108 -5.06 -15.61 -5.37
CA SER A 108 -5.66 -16.28 -6.51
C SER A 108 -4.80 -17.45 -6.98
N ALA A 109 -5.39 -18.38 -7.73
CA ALA A 109 -4.66 -19.51 -8.31
C ALA A 109 -3.49 -19.06 -9.21
N GLU A 110 -3.64 -17.93 -9.89
CA GLU A 110 -2.59 -17.34 -10.74
C GLU A 110 -1.40 -16.83 -9.90
N VAL A 111 -1.68 -16.14 -8.79
CA VAL A 111 -0.64 -15.67 -7.87
C VAL A 111 0.09 -16.86 -7.25
N ILE A 112 -0.64 -17.89 -6.81
CA ILE A 112 -0.05 -19.12 -6.27
C ILE A 112 0.82 -19.81 -7.32
N SER A 113 0.34 -19.94 -8.56
CA SER A 113 1.11 -20.55 -9.65
C SER A 113 2.41 -19.79 -9.92
N THR A 114 2.37 -18.46 -9.88
CA THR A 114 3.54 -17.60 -10.07
C THR A 114 4.54 -17.75 -8.94
N LEU A 115 4.09 -17.71 -7.69
CA LEU A 115 4.94 -17.90 -6.51
C LEU A 115 5.59 -19.29 -6.52
N ASN A 116 4.86 -20.34 -6.91
CA ASN A 116 5.40 -21.69 -7.04
C ASN A 116 6.49 -21.77 -8.12
N LYS A 117 6.32 -21.10 -9.26
CA LYS A 117 7.36 -21.05 -10.32
C LYS A 117 8.61 -20.33 -9.84
N ILE A 118 8.47 -19.21 -9.14
CA ILE A 118 9.60 -18.43 -8.62
C ILE A 118 10.33 -19.23 -7.55
N SER A 119 9.61 -19.78 -6.58
CA SER A 119 10.21 -20.54 -5.47
C SER A 119 10.71 -21.92 -5.89
N GLY A 120 10.31 -22.44 -7.06
CA GLY A 120 10.80 -23.70 -7.60
C GLY A 120 12.20 -23.62 -8.23
N ASP A 121 12.71 -22.41 -8.51
CA ASP A 121 14.09 -22.24 -8.97
C ASP A 121 15.06 -22.36 -7.77
N PRO A 122 16.00 -23.33 -7.79
CA PRO A 122 16.90 -23.56 -6.65
C PRO A 122 17.85 -22.38 -6.37
N ASN A 123 18.01 -21.45 -7.31
CA ASN A 123 18.83 -20.26 -7.12
C ASN A 123 18.03 -19.10 -6.48
N ASN A 124 16.72 -19.27 -6.29
CA ASN A 124 15.87 -18.31 -5.61
C ASN A 124 15.68 -18.67 -4.14
N THR A 125 15.74 -17.66 -3.28
CA THR A 125 15.26 -17.73 -1.91
C THR A 125 14.16 -16.69 -1.74
N THR A 126 12.92 -17.16 -1.70
CA THR A 126 11.73 -16.29 -1.63
C THR A 126 11.27 -16.15 -0.17
N PHE A 127 11.00 -14.92 0.25
CA PHE A 127 10.44 -14.57 1.55
C PHE A 127 9.10 -13.85 1.33
N ILE A 128 8.09 -14.21 2.11
CA ILE A 128 6.82 -13.51 2.14
C ILE A 128 6.65 -12.94 3.54
N ASP A 129 6.68 -11.62 3.66
CA ASP A 129 6.46 -10.93 4.92
C ASP A 129 5.00 -10.51 5.02
N MET A 130 4.38 -10.86 6.13
CA MET A 130 3.03 -10.40 6.49
C MET A 130 3.18 -9.56 7.76
N CYS A 131 3.02 -8.25 7.62
CA CYS A 131 2.98 -7.38 8.79
C CYS A 131 1.70 -7.69 9.58
N MET A 132 1.83 -8.39 10.72
CA MET A 132 0.74 -8.48 11.70
C MET A 132 0.58 -7.09 12.34
N ASN A 133 -0.37 -6.30 11.82
CA ASN A 133 -0.89 -5.12 12.50
C ASN A 133 -1.95 -5.51 13.54
#